data_AF-X1NY68-F1
#
_entry.id   AF-X1NY68-F1
#
_cell.length_a   1.000
_cell.length_b   1.000
_cell.length_c   1.000
_cell.angle_alpha   90.00
_cell.angle_beta   90.00
_cell.angle_gamma   90.00
#
_symmetry.space_group_name_H-M   'P 1'
#
loop_
_entity.id
_entity.type
_entity.pdbx_description
1 polymer ?
#
loop_
_entity_poly.entity_id
_entity_poly.type
_entity_poly.pdbx_seq_one_letter_code
_entity_poly.pdbx_strand_id
1 'polypeptide(L)'
;FDMHGRNGAALAELMNSFKSGGGFSVDQERWTETRKLFDSLAVDDAQTCETIAEVYAQTGELLDPHTAIGVKAARECRRSLDIPMVILGTAHPVKFPEAVEKAGVGKALELPEHLADLFEREERCTVLPNDLKAMQAFVSQHGNRGKPL
;
A
#
# COMPACT_ATOMS: atom_id res chain seq x y z
N PHE A 1 18.00 -3.71 -8.91
CA PHE A 1 18.45 -4.03 -10.28
C PHE A 1 18.95 -2.79 -11.01
N ASP A 2 18.12 -1.76 -11.23
CA ASP A 2 18.55 -0.54 -11.95
C ASP A 2 19.67 0.23 -11.24
N MET A 3 19.61 0.36 -9.90
CA MET A 3 20.72 0.93 -9.10
C MET A 3 22.06 0.17 -9.23
N HIS A 4 22.02 -1.06 -9.73
CA HIS A 4 23.19 -1.89 -9.99
C HIS A 4 23.55 -1.93 -11.48
N GLY A 5 23.10 -0.95 -12.26
CA GLY A 5 23.35 -0.88 -13.70
C GLY A 5 22.76 -2.08 -14.45
N ARG A 6 21.63 -2.61 -13.96
CA ARG A 6 21.00 -3.83 -14.50
C ARG A 6 21.92 -5.06 -14.49
N ASN A 7 22.86 -5.12 -13.55
CA ASN A 7 23.71 -6.27 -13.33
C ASN A 7 23.00 -7.32 -12.46
N GLY A 8 22.54 -8.40 -13.09
CA GLY A 8 21.85 -9.51 -12.42
C GLY A 8 22.74 -10.29 -11.44
N ALA A 9 24.02 -10.50 -11.77
CA ALA A 9 24.96 -11.23 -10.91
C ALA A 9 25.22 -10.47 -9.60
N ALA A 10 25.49 -9.16 -9.69
CA ALA A 10 25.69 -8.31 -8.52
C ALA A 10 24.43 -8.24 -7.63
N LEU A 11 23.22 -8.27 -8.23
CA LEU A 11 21.97 -8.33 -7.47
C LEU A 11 21.78 -9.68 -6.78
N ALA A 12 22.12 -10.78 -7.46
CA ALA A 12 22.03 -12.11 -6.87
C ALA A 12 22.98 -12.26 -5.66
N GLU A 13 24.20 -11.75 -5.78
CA GLU A 13 25.16 -11.70 -4.67
C GLU A 13 24.63 -10.88 -3.49
N LEU A 14 24.09 -9.68 -3.75
CA LEU A 14 23.48 -8.84 -2.73
C LEU A 14 22.34 -9.56 -2.00
N MET A 15 21.44 -10.20 -2.75
CA MET A 15 20.30 -10.94 -2.17
C MET A 15 20.76 -12.17 -1.38
N ASN A 16 21.79 -12.88 -1.83
CA ASN A 16 22.39 -13.98 -1.09
C ASN A 16 23.00 -13.50 0.22
N SER A 17 23.74 -12.40 0.20
CA SER A 17 24.31 -11.77 1.40
C SER A 17 23.22 -11.34 2.39
N PHE A 18 22.15 -10.69 1.90
CA PHE A 18 21.01 -10.30 2.73
C PHE A 18 20.35 -11.51 3.39
N LYS A 19 20.11 -12.59 2.64
CA LYS A 19 19.51 -13.83 3.15
C LYS A 19 20.33 -14.44 4.29
N SER A 20 21.66 -14.36 4.24
CA SER A 20 22.54 -14.89 5.29
C SER A 20 22.79 -13.92 6.46
N GLY A 21 22.78 -12.61 6.20
CA GLY A 21 23.26 -11.58 7.15
C GLY A 21 22.18 -10.67 7.74
N GLY A 22 20.94 -10.75 7.25
CA GLY A 22 19.81 -9.95 7.75
C GLY A 22 19.81 -8.46 7.34
N GLY A 23 20.85 -8.00 6.64
CA GLY A 23 20.98 -6.63 6.17
C GLY A 23 21.98 -6.50 5.03
N PHE A 24 21.92 -5.39 4.31
CA PHE A 24 22.92 -4.97 3.36
C PHE A 24 23.04 -3.45 3.38
N SER A 25 24.19 -2.93 2.97
CA SER A 25 24.37 -1.51 2.65
C SER A 25 24.49 -1.35 1.14
N VAL A 26 24.07 -0.19 0.65
CA VAL A 26 24.33 0.23 -0.73
C VAL A 26 25.53 1.16 -0.70
N ASP A 27 26.40 1.03 -1.70
CA ASP A 27 27.49 1.97 -1.93
C ASP A 27 26.98 3.42 -1.99
N GLN A 28 27.79 4.34 -1.46
CA GLN A 28 27.43 5.75 -1.28
C GLN A 28 27.20 6.48 -2.61
N GLU A 29 27.97 6.15 -3.65
CA GLU A 29 27.79 6.75 -4.99
C GLU A 29 26.42 6.35 -5.54
N ARG A 30 26.08 5.07 -5.50
CA ARG A 30 24.77 4.55 -5.95
C ARG A 30 23.61 5.14 -5.15
N TRP A 31 23.79 5.28 -3.85
CA TRP A 31 22.80 5.91 -3.00
C TRP A 31 22.60 7.38 -3.35
N THR A 32 23.69 8.10 -3.60
CA THR A 32 23.67 9.52 -4.01
C THR A 32 22.94 9.70 -5.34
N GLU A 33 23.20 8.85 -6.34
CA GLU A 33 22.48 8.88 -7.62
C GLU A 33 20.98 8.59 -7.44
N THR A 34 20.63 7.64 -6.58
CA THR A 34 19.23 7.29 -6.32
C THR A 34 18.47 8.44 -5.68
N ARG A 35 19.09 9.16 -4.74
CA ARG A 35 18.51 10.36 -4.10
C ARG A 35 18.30 11.53 -5.05
N LYS A 36 18.89 11.52 -6.25
CA LYS A 36 18.53 12.50 -7.28
C LYS A 36 17.14 12.24 -7.87
N LEU A 37 16.64 11.01 -7.79
CA LEU A 37 15.37 10.60 -8.40
C LEU A 37 14.25 10.39 -7.37
N PHE A 38 14.60 9.98 -6.16
CA PHE A 38 13.63 9.61 -5.13
C PHE A 38 13.87 10.38 -3.84
N ASP A 39 12.76 10.78 -3.21
CA ASP A 39 12.68 11.19 -1.82
C ASP A 39 11.72 10.27 -1.09
N SER A 40 11.82 10.20 0.23
CA SER A 40 10.91 9.41 1.05
C SER A 40 10.65 10.10 2.38
N LEU A 41 9.47 9.81 2.94
CA LEU A 41 9.06 10.26 4.26
C LEU A 41 8.31 9.12 4.95
N ALA A 42 8.62 8.90 6.22
CA ALA A 42 7.78 8.09 7.09
C ALA A 42 6.75 9.01 7.75
N VAL A 43 5.49 8.60 7.69
CA VAL A 43 4.35 9.34 8.26
C VAL A 43 3.70 8.43 9.28
N ASP A 44 3.53 8.91 10.50
CA ASP A 44 2.88 8.14 11.57
C ASP A 44 1.35 8.30 11.55
N ASP A 45 0.67 7.57 12.43
CA ASP A 45 -0.79 7.56 12.50
C ASP A 45 -1.37 8.94 12.86
N ALA A 46 -0.69 9.71 13.72
CA ALA A 46 -1.16 11.02 14.13
C ALA A 46 -1.09 12.01 12.96
N GLN A 47 0.04 12.06 12.27
CA GLN A 47 0.24 12.87 11.07
C GLN A 47 -0.72 12.44 9.94
N THR A 48 -1.02 11.15 9.84
CA THR A 48 -2.00 10.63 8.88
C THR A 48 -3.41 11.16 9.18
N CYS A 49 -3.85 11.09 10.44
CA CYS A 49 -5.15 11.61 10.86
C CYS A 49 -5.26 13.13 10.65
N GLU A 50 -4.22 13.89 11.02
CA GLU A 50 -4.14 15.33 10.76
C GLU A 50 -4.28 15.63 9.27
N THR A 51 -3.57 14.88 8.42
CA THR A 51 -3.62 15.08 6.97
C THR A 51 -5.01 14.80 6.40
N ILE A 52 -5.71 13.76 6.87
CA ILE A 52 -7.10 13.47 6.47
C ILE A 52 -8.01 14.65 6.84
N ALA A 53 -7.93 15.13 8.08
CA ALA A 53 -8.74 16.24 8.57
C ALA A 53 -8.47 17.55 7.81
N GLU A 54 -7.20 17.87 7.57
CA GLU A 54 -6.78 19.05 6.81
C GLU A 54 -7.31 19.03 5.38
N VAL A 55 -7.12 17.93 4.65
CA VAL A 55 -7.58 17.82 3.27
C VAL A 55 -9.09 17.96 3.22
N TYR A 56 -9.82 17.26 4.09
CA TYR A 56 -11.27 17.36 4.12
C TYR A 56 -11.75 18.78 4.43
N ALA A 57 -11.13 19.47 5.40
CA ALA A 57 -11.48 20.86 5.71
C ALA A 57 -11.21 21.82 4.54
N GLN A 58 -10.19 21.55 3.73
CA GLN A 58 -9.78 22.40 2.60
C GLN A 58 -10.59 22.13 1.33
N THR A 59 -10.96 20.88 1.07
CA THR A 59 -11.50 20.47 -0.24
C THR A 59 -12.85 19.76 -0.16
N GLY A 60 -13.25 19.28 1.01
CA GLY A 60 -14.39 18.37 1.19
C GLY A 60 -14.11 16.93 0.77
N GLU A 61 -12.91 16.64 0.25
CA GLU A 61 -12.51 15.30 -0.15
C GLU A 61 -12.06 14.49 1.06
N LEU A 62 -12.55 13.26 1.16
CA LEU A 62 -12.21 12.36 2.25
C LEU A 62 -11.20 11.33 1.78
N LEU A 63 -10.06 11.25 2.47
CA LEU A 63 -8.98 10.35 2.09
C LEU A 63 -8.98 9.08 2.94
N ASP A 64 -8.57 7.97 2.33
CA ASP A 64 -8.11 6.80 3.05
C ASP A 64 -6.69 7.06 3.63
N PRO A 65 -6.27 6.33 4.67
CA PRO A 65 -4.98 6.57 5.33
C PRO A 65 -3.76 6.45 4.40
N HIS A 66 -3.77 5.54 3.42
CA HIS A 66 -2.66 5.35 2.49
C HIS A 66 -2.50 6.56 1.56
N THR A 67 -3.63 7.08 1.06
CA THR A 67 -3.63 8.29 0.24
C THR A 67 -3.19 9.52 1.07
N ALA A 68 -3.63 9.61 2.33
CA ALA A 68 -3.20 10.69 3.22
C ALA A 68 -1.68 10.66 3.50
N ILE A 69 -1.08 9.49 3.72
CA ILE A 69 0.38 9.33 3.81
C ILE A 69 1.05 9.85 2.54
N GLY A 70 0.53 9.49 1.37
CA GLY A 70 1.01 9.98 0.08
C GLY A 70 0.92 11.50 -0.05
N VAL A 71 -0.18 12.12 0.40
CA VAL A 71 -0.35 13.58 0.41
C VAL A 71 0.66 14.24 1.34
N LYS A 72 0.85 13.74 2.56
CA LYS A 72 1.80 14.29 3.52
C LYS A 72 3.23 14.20 2.99
N ALA A 73 3.65 13.02 2.53
CA ALA A 73 4.96 12.83 1.91
C ALA A 73 5.16 13.73 0.69
N ALA A 74 4.14 13.87 -0.16
CA ALA A 74 4.21 14.75 -1.32
C ALA A 74 4.35 16.22 -0.92
N ARG A 75 3.65 16.70 0.11
CA ARG A 75 3.75 18.09 0.58
C ARG A 75 5.14 18.40 1.16
N GLU A 76 5.73 17.48 1.92
CA GLU A 76 7.02 17.67 2.59
C GLU A 76 8.23 17.45 1.67
N CYS A 77 8.14 16.49 0.74
CA CYS A 77 9.25 16.12 -0.14
C CYS A 77 9.23 16.83 -1.51
N ARG A 78 8.22 17.64 -1.80
CA ARG A 78 8.11 18.33 -3.10
C ARG A 78 9.28 19.30 -3.29
N ARG A 79 10.01 19.12 -4.39
CA ARG A 79 11.20 19.94 -4.72
C ARG A 79 10.88 21.27 -5.41
N SER A 80 9.73 21.38 -6.06
CA SER A 80 9.31 22.60 -6.77
C SER A 80 7.80 22.76 -6.77
N LEU A 81 7.33 23.97 -6.48
CA LEU A 81 5.93 24.34 -6.53
C LEU A 81 5.41 24.57 -7.96
N ASP A 82 6.31 24.72 -8.93
CA ASP A 82 5.95 24.95 -10.34
C ASP A 82 5.59 23.65 -11.07
N ILE A 83 6.03 22.50 -10.54
CA ILE A 83 5.78 21.18 -11.14
C ILE A 83 4.54 20.55 -10.49
N PRO A 84 3.47 20.24 -11.24
CA PRO A 84 2.28 19.61 -10.68
C PRO A 84 2.60 18.32 -9.92
N MET A 85 2.02 18.17 -8.74
CA MET A 85 2.16 16.97 -7.91
C MET A 85 0.95 16.07 -8.09
N VAL A 86 1.19 14.80 -8.42
CA VAL A 86 0.15 13.77 -8.56
C VAL A 86 0.33 12.75 -7.45
N ILE A 87 -0.73 12.53 -6.67
CA ILE A 87 -0.77 11.52 -5.61
C ILE A 87 -1.63 10.35 -6.08
N LEU A 88 -1.13 9.13 -5.90
CA LEU A 88 -1.89 7.93 -6.22
C LEU A 88 -2.88 7.64 -5.08
N GLY A 89 -4.17 7.74 -5.38
CA GLY A 89 -5.24 7.30 -4.48
C GLY A 89 -5.34 5.79 -4.48
N THR A 90 -4.76 5.12 -3.48
CA THR A 90 -4.58 3.65 -3.51
C THR A 90 -5.77 2.86 -2.97
N ALA A 91 -6.68 3.50 -2.23
CA ALA A 91 -7.89 2.86 -1.73
C ALA A 91 -9.05 3.85 -1.60
N HIS A 92 -10.26 3.29 -1.43
CA HIS A 92 -11.44 4.07 -1.07
C HIS A 92 -11.54 4.20 0.47
N PRO A 93 -11.93 5.36 1.03
CA PRO A 93 -12.00 5.59 2.49
C PRO A 93 -12.83 4.55 3.25
N VAL A 94 -13.92 4.06 2.65
CA VAL A 94 -14.80 3.03 3.24
C VAL A 94 -14.10 1.70 3.55
N LYS A 95 -12.93 1.44 2.95
CA LYS A 95 -12.13 0.25 3.29
C LYS A 95 -11.42 0.39 4.64
N PHE A 96 -11.28 1.61 5.15
CA PHE A 96 -10.54 1.95 6.38
C PHE A 96 -11.31 2.93 7.26
N PRO A 97 -12.54 2.57 7.71
CA PRO A 97 -13.41 3.50 8.41
C PRO A 97 -12.83 4.01 9.73
N GLU A 98 -12.10 3.17 10.48
CA GLU A 98 -11.51 3.54 11.76
C GLU A 98 -10.53 4.72 11.66
N ALA A 99 -9.70 4.78 10.60
CA ALA A 99 -8.74 5.87 10.42
C ALA A 99 -9.46 7.20 10.15
N VAL A 100 -10.54 7.15 9.38
CA VAL A 100 -11.39 8.31 9.08
C VAL A 100 -12.13 8.79 10.33
N GLU A 101 -12.65 7.87 11.14
CA GLU A 101 -13.29 8.19 12.41
C GLU A 101 -12.32 8.86 13.38
N LYS A 102 -11.10 8.32 13.52
CA LYS A 102 -10.04 8.89 14.36
C LYS A 102 -9.60 10.28 13.89
N ALA A 103 -9.66 10.57 12.60
CA ALA A 103 -9.37 11.89 12.06
C ALA A 103 -10.41 12.95 12.47
N GLY A 104 -11.55 12.56 13.06
CA GLY A 104 -12.51 13.49 13.66
C GLY A 104 -13.32 14.30 12.64
N VAL A 105 -13.43 13.81 11.40
CA VAL A 105 -14.07 14.52 10.29
C VAL A 105 -15.60 14.62 10.43
N GLY A 106 -16.22 13.81 11.30
CA GLY A 106 -17.65 13.87 11.61
C GLY A 106 -18.58 13.46 10.45
N LYS A 107 -18.03 12.92 9.36
CA LYS A 107 -18.78 12.42 8.21
C LYS A 107 -18.98 10.91 8.32
N ALA A 108 -20.23 10.46 8.21
CA ALA A 108 -20.54 9.04 8.08
C ALA A 108 -19.99 8.51 6.74
N LEU A 109 -19.27 7.39 6.79
CA LEU A 109 -18.82 6.70 5.59
C LEU A 109 -19.95 5.83 5.06
N GLU A 110 -20.37 6.12 3.84
CA GLU A 110 -21.38 5.33 3.14
C GLU A 110 -20.71 4.51 2.04
N LEU A 111 -21.17 3.27 1.87
CA LEU A 111 -20.73 2.46 0.74
C LEU A 111 -21.17 3.12 -0.58
N PRO A 112 -20.35 3.02 -1.64
CA PRO A 112 -20.80 3.38 -2.97
C PRO A 112 -22.10 2.67 -3.34
N GLU A 113 -22.97 3.31 -4.11
CA GLU A 113 -24.31 2.81 -4.45
C GLU A 113 -24.31 1.36 -4.98
N HIS A 114 -23.36 1.02 -5.86
CA HIS A 114 -23.22 -0.33 -6.43
C HIS A 114 -22.76 -1.41 -5.43
N LEU A 115 -22.43 -1.01 -4.20
CA LEU A 115 -22.05 -1.87 -3.07
C LEU A 115 -23.02 -1.71 -1.88
N ALA A 116 -24.15 -1.02 -2.02
CA ALA A 116 -25.05 -0.76 -0.89
C ALA A 116 -25.58 -2.05 -0.22
N ASP A 117 -25.73 -3.13 -0.99
CA ASP A 117 -26.16 -4.46 -0.55
C ASP A 117 -24.99 -5.38 -0.13
N LEU A 118 -23.74 -4.89 -0.13
CA LEU A 118 -22.55 -5.74 0.02
C LEU A 118 -22.61 -6.63 1.28
N PHE A 119 -23.11 -6.09 2.40
CA PHE A 119 -23.22 -6.80 3.67
C PHE A 119 -24.45 -7.72 3.77
N GLU A 120 -25.35 -7.68 2.79
CA GLU A 120 -26.53 -8.56 2.71
C GLU A 120 -26.27 -9.80 1.86
N ARG A 121 -25.17 -9.82 1.08
CA ARG A 121 -24.81 -10.93 0.20
C ARG A 121 -24.33 -12.13 1.01
N GLU A 122 -24.68 -13.33 0.53
CA GLU A 122 -24.21 -14.58 1.14
C GLU A 122 -22.70 -14.75 0.98
N GLU A 123 -21.98 -14.89 2.09
CA GLU A 123 -20.56 -15.24 2.08
C GLU A 123 -20.37 -16.73 1.79
N ARG A 124 -19.56 -17.06 0.79
CA ARG A 124 -19.17 -18.44 0.47
C ARG A 124 -17.70 -18.68 0.80
N CYS A 125 -17.44 -19.22 1.99
CA CYS A 125 -16.09 -19.57 2.45
C CYS A 125 -16.01 -21.03 2.93
N THR A 126 -14.80 -21.59 2.95
CA THR A 126 -14.53 -22.91 3.56
C THR A 126 -13.41 -22.74 4.58
N VAL A 127 -13.71 -23.05 5.84
CA VAL A 127 -12.74 -22.96 6.93
C VAL A 127 -11.83 -24.20 6.91
N LEU A 128 -10.52 -23.98 6.88
CA LEU A 128 -9.51 -25.03 6.89
C LEU A 128 -8.63 -24.89 8.14
N PRO A 129 -8.09 -26.00 8.68
CA PRO A 129 -7.07 -25.92 9.72
C PRO A 129 -5.80 -25.24 9.17
N ASN A 130 -5.01 -24.64 10.06
CA ASN A 130 -3.69 -24.11 9.73
C ASN A 130 -2.67 -25.26 9.52
N ASP A 131 -2.90 -26.08 8.49
CA ASP A 131 -2.10 -27.24 8.11
C ASP A 131 -1.85 -27.25 6.60
N LEU A 132 -0.57 -27.41 6.23
CA LEU A 132 -0.14 -27.36 4.83
C LEU A 132 -0.77 -28.48 3.99
N LYS A 133 -0.90 -29.70 4.55
CA LYS A 133 -1.45 -30.84 3.81
C LYS A 133 -2.94 -30.66 3.57
N ALA A 134 -3.68 -30.18 4.56
CA ALA A 134 -5.11 -29.85 4.42
C ALA A 134 -5.35 -28.80 3.33
N MET A 135 -4.54 -27.72 3.31
CA MET A 135 -4.62 -26.70 2.26
C MET A 135 -4.31 -27.26 0.86
N GLN A 136 -3.23 -28.03 0.72
CA GLN A 136 -2.84 -28.63 -0.56
C GLN A 136 -3.89 -29.62 -1.08
N ALA A 137 -4.48 -30.43 -0.19
CA ALA A 137 -5.55 -31.35 -0.53
C ALA A 137 -6.80 -30.59 -1.00
N PHE A 138 -7.21 -29.54 -0.29
CA PHE A 138 -8.35 -28.70 -0.66
C PHE A 138 -8.16 -28.09 -2.05
N VAL A 139 -7.00 -27.44 -2.31
CA VAL A 139 -6.69 -26.84 -3.61
C VAL A 139 -6.66 -27.91 -4.72
N SER A 140 -6.09 -29.09 -4.45
CA SER A 140 -6.01 -30.17 -5.44
C SER A 140 -7.38 -30.73 -5.81
N GLN A 141 -8.32 -30.79 -4.87
CA GLN A 141 -9.69 -31.28 -5.09
C GLN A 141 -10.57 -30.28 -5.84
N HIS A 142 -10.33 -28.97 -5.68
CA HIS A 142 -11.15 -27.90 -6.25
C HIS A 142 -10.51 -27.19 -7.46
N GLY A 143 -9.24 -27.49 -7.77
CA GLY A 143 -8.56 -26.95 -8.93
C GLY A 143 -9.13 -27.50 -10.24
N ASN A 144 -9.45 -26.60 -11.18
CA ASN A 144 -9.94 -26.93 -12.53
C ASN A 144 -8.85 -27.53 -13.44
N ARG A 145 -8.30 -28.69 -13.05
CA ARG A 145 -7.35 -29.44 -13.88
C ARG A 145 -8.12 -30.14 -15.02
N GLY A 146 -8.38 -29.41 -16.10
CA GLY A 146 -8.78 -29.97 -17.40
C GLY A 146 -10.27 -30.25 -17.62
N LYS A 147 -11.18 -29.71 -16.80
CA LYS A 147 -12.61 -29.72 -17.13
C LYS A 147 -12.93 -28.52 -18.04
N PRO A 148 -13.63 -28.69 -19.18
CA PRO A 148 -14.08 -27.56 -19.97
C PRO A 148 -15.00 -26.67 -19.12
N LEU A 149 -14.90 -25.35 -19.34
CA LEU A 149 -15.80 -24.35 -18.75
C LEU A 149 -17.25 -24.61 -19.15
#